data_AF-A0A6L6EEH7-F1
#
_entry.id   AF-A0A6L6EEH7-F1
#
_cell.length_a   1.000
_cell.length_b   1.000
_cell.length_c   1.000
_cell.angle_alpha   90.00
_cell.angle_beta   90.00
_cell.angle_gamma   90.00
#
_symmetry.space_group_name_H-M   'P 1'
#
loop_
_entity.id
_entity.type
_entity.pdbx_description
1 polymer ?
#
loop_
_entity_poly.entity_id
_entity_poly.type
_entity_poly.pdbx_seq_one_letter_code
_entity_poly.pdbx_strand_id
1 'polypeptide(L)'
;MRRRIIFTTITSVFITALLIAIPLLGYSNYGIRKKTKTFAATQAQNDAQVVDYRIKARLPVDKESLRPYLERQRLTVVTLPTGETLTFGAPPQKSSERGTGNSGGVTVIITEPTDSFV
;
A
#
# COMPACT_ATOMS: atom_id res chain seq x y z
N MET A 1 -32.06 35.21 -29.91
CA MET A 1 -30.64 35.26 -29.50
C MET A 1 -30.39 34.92 -28.03
N ARG A 2 -31.25 35.29 -27.06
CA ARG A 2 -31.09 34.95 -25.63
C ARG A 2 -30.82 33.47 -25.32
N ARG A 3 -31.51 32.52 -25.97
CA ARG A 3 -31.26 31.08 -25.82
C ARG A 3 -29.84 30.66 -26.20
N ARG A 4 -29.24 31.24 -27.25
CA ARG A 4 -27.87 30.89 -27.67
C ARG A 4 -26.83 31.30 -26.63
N ILE A 5 -26.98 32.48 -26.03
CA ILE A 5 -26.07 33.00 -25.00
C ILE A 5 -26.11 32.12 -23.75
N ILE A 6 -27.30 31.72 -23.30
CA ILE A 6 -27.46 30.84 -22.13
C ILE A 6 -26.79 29.49 -22.38
N PHE A 7 -26.95 28.91 -23.58
CA PHE A 7 -26.28 27.66 -23.93
C PHE A 7 -24.76 27.81 -23.89
N THR A 8 -24.17 28.83 -24.52
CA THR A 8 -22.71 29.00 -24.50
C THR A 8 -22.15 29.21 -23.09
N THR A 9 -22.85 29.95 -22.22
CA THR A 9 -22.41 30.14 -20.83
C THR A 9 -22.46 28.83 -20.04
N ILE A 10 -23.52 28.03 -20.18
CA ILE A 10 -23.64 26.73 -19.50
C ILE A 10 -22.55 25.77 -20.00
N THR A 11 -22.35 25.66 -21.32
CA THR A 11 -21.32 24.77 -21.88
C THR A 11 -19.93 25.20 -21.45
N SER A 12 -19.65 26.51 -21.40
CA SER A 12 -18.39 27.07 -20.89
C SER A 12 -18.15 26.64 -19.45
N VAL A 13 -19.11 26.86 -18.55
CA VAL A 13 -18.98 26.48 -17.13
C VAL A 13 -18.77 24.98 -16.98
N PHE A 14 -19.50 24.17 -17.75
CA PHE A 14 -19.37 22.71 -17.71
C PHE A 14 -17.98 22.24 -18.16
N ILE A 15 -17.46 22.81 -19.26
CA ILE A 15 -16.13 22.48 -19.77
C ILE A 15 -15.05 22.90 -18.77
N THR A 16 -15.16 24.10 -18.17
CA THR A 16 -14.20 24.56 -17.16
C THR A 16 -14.23 23.68 -15.91
N ALA A 17 -15.41 23.30 -15.43
CA ALA A 17 -15.55 22.39 -14.30
C ALA A 17 -14.96 21.00 -14.61
N LEU A 18 -15.18 20.48 -15.82
CA LEU A 18 -14.64 19.19 -16.26
C LEU A 18 -13.11 19.21 -16.34
N LEU A 19 -12.54 20.29 -16.89
CA LEU A 19 -11.09 20.49 -17.01
C LEU A 19 -10.39 20.59 -15.66
N ILE A 20 -11.07 21.04 -14.62
CA ILE A 20 -10.55 21.09 -13.25
C ILE A 20 -10.72 19.74 -12.55
N ALA A 21 -11.88 19.10 -12.69
CA ALA A 21 -12.20 17.85 -11.99
C ALA A 21 -11.30 16.67 -12.40
N ILE A 22 -10.99 16.52 -13.70
CA ILE A 22 -10.17 15.41 -14.21
C ILE A 22 -8.76 15.39 -13.61
N PRO A 23 -7.95 16.47 -13.66
CA PRO A 23 -6.63 16.47 -13.05
C PRO A 23 -6.68 16.30 -11.54
N LEU A 24 -7.67 16.88 -10.85
CA LEU A 24 -7.86 16.70 -9.40
C LEU A 24 -8.06 15.23 -9.01
N LEU A 25 -8.89 14.49 -9.75
CA LEU A 25 -9.08 13.05 -9.56
C LEU A 25 -7.79 12.25 -9.82
N GLY A 26 -7.02 12.64 -10.84
CA GLY A 26 -5.71 12.04 -11.14
C GLY A 26 -4.68 12.25 -10.02
N TYR A 27 -4.56 13.47 -9.49
CA TYR A 27 -3.64 13.80 -8.39
C TYR A 27 -4.00 13.09 -7.09
N SER A 28 -5.29 12.99 -6.77
CA SER A 28 -5.77 12.28 -5.58
C SER A 28 -5.38 10.79 -5.64
N ASN A 29 -5.70 10.12 -6.75
CA ASN A 29 -5.38 8.69 -6.93
C ASN A 29 -3.87 8.42 -6.91
N TYR A 30 -3.07 9.29 -7.54
CA TYR A 30 -1.61 9.16 -7.51
C TYR A 30 -1.04 9.37 -6.10
N GLY A 31 -1.59 10.36 -5.36
CA GLY A 31 -1.21 10.64 -3.97
C GLY A 31 -1.51 9.47 -3.03
N ILE A 32 -2.68 8.86 -3.15
CA ILE A 32 -3.09 7.69 -2.35
C ILE A 32 -2.12 6.53 -2.61
N ARG A 33 -1.91 6.14 -3.87
CA ARG A 33 -1.00 5.03 -4.22
C ARG A 33 0.42 5.25 -3.70
N LYS A 34 0.94 6.47 -3.83
CA LYS A 34 2.28 6.81 -3.33
C LYS A 34 2.36 6.68 -1.80
N LYS A 35 1.36 7.20 -1.07
CA LYS A 35 1.29 7.07 0.39
C LYS A 35 1.16 5.61 0.83
N THR A 36 0.27 4.84 0.21
CA THR A 36 0.08 3.41 0.50
C THR A 36 1.36 2.62 0.27
N LYS A 37 2.06 2.87 -0.84
CA LYS A 37 3.35 2.21 -1.13
C LYS A 37 4.44 2.57 -0.13
N THR A 38 4.57 3.85 0.24
CA THR A 38 5.56 4.28 1.25
C THR A 38 5.24 3.68 2.61
N PHE A 39 3.97 3.69 3.02
CA PHE A 39 3.53 3.08 4.27
C PHE A 39 3.85 1.57 4.31
N ALA A 40 3.50 0.84 3.24
CA ALA A 40 3.80 -0.58 3.12
C ALA A 40 5.32 -0.84 3.19
N ALA A 41 6.15 -0.01 2.55
CA ALA A 41 7.60 -0.17 2.57
C ALA A 41 8.21 0.12 3.95
N THR A 42 7.78 1.19 4.62
CA THR A 42 8.22 1.52 5.99
C THR A 42 7.83 0.40 6.95
N GLN A 43 6.60 -0.10 6.85
CA GLN A 43 6.16 -1.19 7.70
C GLN A 43 6.93 -2.48 7.41
N ALA A 44 7.16 -2.81 6.14
CA ALA A 44 7.93 -3.99 5.76
C ALA A 44 9.37 -3.89 6.30
N GLN A 45 9.96 -2.69 6.30
CA GLN A 45 11.28 -2.46 6.87
C GLN A 45 11.30 -2.68 8.39
N ASN A 46 10.31 -2.18 9.10
CA ASN A 46 10.19 -2.40 10.56
C ASN A 46 9.98 -3.88 10.88
N ASP A 47 9.08 -4.55 10.15
CA ASP A 47 8.80 -5.97 10.35
C ASP A 47 10.04 -6.82 10.01
N ALA A 48 10.82 -6.45 8.98
CA ALA A 48 12.10 -7.10 8.67
C ALA A 48 13.13 -6.93 9.80
N GLN A 49 13.22 -5.76 10.41
CA GLN A 49 14.10 -5.52 11.57
C GLN A 49 13.69 -6.34 12.80
N VAL A 50 12.38 -6.50 13.04
CA VAL A 50 11.88 -7.35 14.13
C VAL A 50 12.30 -8.80 13.90
N VAL A 51 12.15 -9.31 12.68
CA VAL A 51 12.56 -10.68 12.33
C VAL A 51 14.08 -10.84 12.45
N ASP A 52 14.87 -9.91 11.89
CA ASP A 52 16.34 -9.91 12.02
C ASP A 52 16.80 -9.88 13.48
N TYR A 53 16.19 -9.04 14.31
CA TYR A 53 16.47 -8.99 15.74
C TYR A 53 16.20 -10.34 16.42
N ARG A 54 15.07 -11.00 16.10
CA ARG A 54 14.74 -12.32 16.69
C ARG A 54 15.72 -13.40 16.25
N ILE A 55 16.14 -13.40 14.99
CA ILE A 55 17.19 -14.31 14.48
C ILE A 55 18.48 -14.10 15.27
N LYS A 56 18.92 -12.84 15.42
CA LYS A 56 20.14 -12.49 16.18
C LYS A 56 20.04 -12.86 17.66
N ALA A 57 18.86 -12.69 18.25
CA ALA A 57 18.57 -13.06 19.63
C ALA A 57 18.36 -14.58 19.83
N ARG A 58 18.46 -15.39 18.76
CA ARG A 58 18.22 -16.85 18.77
C ARG A 58 16.84 -17.22 19.30
N LEU A 59 15.85 -16.36 19.05
CA LEU A 59 14.44 -16.63 19.35
C LEU A 59 13.82 -17.46 18.22
N PRO A 60 12.73 -18.20 18.48
CA PRO A 60 12.00 -18.90 17.44
C PRO A 60 11.50 -17.94 16.35
N VAL A 61 11.62 -18.37 15.10
CA VAL A 61 11.22 -17.64 13.88
C VAL A 61 10.37 -18.55 12.98
N ASP A 62 9.36 -19.17 13.59
CA ASP A 62 8.33 -19.95 12.93
C ASP A 62 7.06 -19.11 12.72
N LYS A 63 6.06 -19.69 12.04
CA LYS A 63 4.80 -19.01 11.77
C LYS A 63 4.09 -18.63 13.06
N GLU A 64 4.06 -19.52 14.04
CA GLU A 64 3.37 -19.32 15.33
C GLU A 64 3.99 -18.18 16.15
N SER A 65 5.32 -18.10 16.24
CA SER A 65 6.00 -17.06 17.01
C SER A 65 5.94 -15.68 16.36
N LEU A 66 5.92 -15.62 15.03
CA LEU A 66 5.83 -14.37 14.26
C LEU A 66 4.38 -13.88 14.08
N ARG A 67 3.40 -14.79 14.19
CA ARG A 67 1.98 -14.51 14.04
C ARG A 67 1.50 -13.25 14.79
N PRO A 68 1.82 -13.04 16.09
CA PRO A 68 1.33 -11.87 16.83
C PRO A 68 1.87 -10.54 16.31
N TYR A 69 2.99 -10.56 15.58
CA TYR A 69 3.65 -9.36 15.07
C TYR A 69 3.27 -9.06 13.62
N LEU A 70 3.04 -10.12 12.83
CA LEU A 70 2.93 -10.03 11.37
C LEU A 70 1.54 -10.39 10.81
N GLU A 71 0.74 -11.18 11.54
CA GLU A 71 -0.63 -11.52 11.12
C GLU A 71 -1.56 -10.33 11.40
N ARG A 72 -1.78 -9.54 10.36
CA ARG A 72 -2.68 -8.38 10.34
C ARG A 72 -3.70 -8.56 9.20
N GLN A 73 -4.60 -7.59 8.99
CA GLN A 73 -5.58 -7.61 7.88
C GLN A 73 -4.95 -7.34 6.50
N ARG A 74 -3.75 -7.87 6.24
CA ARG A 74 -2.96 -7.67 5.03
C ARG A 74 -2.05 -8.86 4.79
N LEU A 75 -1.67 -9.08 3.53
CA LEU A 75 -0.73 -10.12 3.16
C LEU A 75 0.69 -9.67 3.52
N THR A 76 1.37 -10.47 4.34
CA THR A 76 2.78 -10.30 4.68
C THR A 76 3.53 -11.56 4.31
N VAL A 77 4.54 -11.45 3.46
CA VAL A 77 5.43 -12.56 3.07
C VAL A 77 6.82 -12.25 3.61
N VAL A 78 7.36 -13.15 4.42
CA VAL A 78 8.69 -13.05 5.01
C VAL A 78 9.57 -14.11 4.38
N THR A 79 10.65 -13.72 3.72
CA THR A 79 11.71 -14.61 3.27
C THR A 79 12.85 -14.53 4.27
N LEU A 80 13.15 -15.65 4.92
CA LEU A 80 14.27 -15.79 5.85
C LEU A 80 15.60 -15.88 5.09
N PRO A 81 16.75 -15.66 5.77
CA PRO A 81 18.07 -15.79 5.15
C PRO A 81 18.36 -17.20 4.63
N THR A 82 17.65 -18.20 5.15
CA THR A 82 17.70 -19.61 4.71
C THR A 82 17.00 -19.84 3.37
N GLY A 83 16.27 -18.86 2.85
CA GLY A 83 15.41 -18.97 1.67
C GLY A 83 14.00 -19.46 1.99
N GLU A 84 13.73 -19.88 3.23
CA GLU A 84 12.39 -20.26 3.67
C GLU A 84 11.43 -19.05 3.63
N THR A 85 10.19 -19.28 3.20
CA THR A 85 9.17 -18.24 3.09
C THR A 85 7.98 -18.51 4.00
N LEU A 86 7.68 -17.54 4.86
CA LEU A 86 6.53 -17.57 5.77
C LEU A 86 5.49 -16.56 5.28
N THR A 87 4.25 -17.02 5.08
CA THR A 87 3.15 -16.18 4.63
C THR A 87 2.11 -15.99 5.73
N PHE A 88 1.72 -14.74 5.95
CA PHE A 88 0.76 -14.30 6.95
C PHE A 88 -0.39 -13.51 6.30
N GLY A 89 -1.60 -13.72 6.81
CA GLY A 89 -2.80 -13.06 6.31
C GLY A 89 -3.25 -13.56 4.94
N ALA A 90 -4.09 -12.77 4.29
CA ALA A 90 -4.68 -13.08 2.99
C ALA A 90 -4.40 -11.97 1.97
N PRO A 91 -4.30 -12.29 0.66
CA PRO A 91 -4.16 -11.29 -0.38
C PRO A 91 -5.37 -10.34 -0.39
N PRO A 92 -5.15 -9.03 -0.59
CA PRO A 92 -6.25 -8.09 -0.73
C PRO A 92 -7.11 -8.41 -1.97
N GLN A 93 -8.42 -8.29 -1.84
CA GLN A 93 -9.37 -8.60 -2.94
C GLN A 93 -9.47 -7.50 -4.00
N LYS A 94 -8.94 -6.31 -3.71
CA LYS A 94 -9.06 -5.10 -4.54
C LYS A 94 -7.67 -4.54 -4.88
N SER A 95 -7.65 -3.29 -5.36
CA SER A 95 -6.42 -2.53 -5.60
C SER A 95 -5.51 -2.57 -4.36
N SER A 96 -4.22 -2.77 -4.61
CA SER A 96 -3.21 -2.84 -3.56
C SER A 96 -1.86 -2.38 -4.05
N GLU A 97 -1.02 -1.96 -3.12
CA GLU A 97 0.36 -1.59 -3.36
C GLU A 97 1.28 -2.48 -2.52
N ARG A 98 2.45 -2.79 -3.08
CA ARG A 98 3.46 -3.62 -2.42
C ARG A 98 4.58 -2.76 -1.87
N GLY A 99 4.93 -3.01 -0.62
CA GLY A 99 6.12 -2.50 0.04
C GLY A 99 7.09 -3.63 0.32
N THR A 100 8.38 -3.37 0.15
CA THR A 100 9.46 -4.31 0.46
C THR A 100 10.39 -3.69 1.49
N GLY A 101 10.78 -4.47 2.48
CA GLY A 101 11.76 -4.10 3.49
C GLY A 101 12.79 -5.21 3.65
N ASN A 102 14.05 -4.83 3.88
CA ASN A 102 15.16 -5.76 3.94
C ASN A 102 16.00 -5.50 5.20
N SER A 103 16.34 -6.55 5.95
CA SER A 103 17.21 -6.44 7.12
C SER A 103 17.92 -7.76 7.40
N GLY A 104 19.25 -7.75 7.53
CA GLY A 104 20.03 -8.93 7.94
C GLY A 104 19.84 -10.18 7.07
N GLY A 105 19.53 -10.02 5.78
CA GLY A 105 19.19 -11.14 4.87
C GLY A 105 17.74 -11.60 4.92
N VAL A 106 16.92 -11.02 5.81
CA VAL A 106 15.46 -11.16 5.80
C VAL A 106 14.88 -10.18 4.79
N THR A 107 13.99 -10.67 3.94
CA THR A 107 13.16 -9.86 3.06
C THR A 107 11.72 -9.94 3.52
N VAL A 108 11.04 -8.82 3.70
CA VAL A 108 9.61 -8.77 4.03
C VAL A 108 8.88 -8.02 2.93
N ILE A 109 7.80 -8.60 2.44
CA ILE A 109 6.91 -8.01 1.45
C ILE A 109 5.55 -7.86 2.08
N ILE A 110 5.07 -6.62 2.18
CA ILE A 110 3.72 -6.30 2.64
C ILE A 110 2.90 -5.84 1.46
N THR A 111 1.71 -6.42 1.31
CA THR A 111 0.72 -5.98 0.31
C THR A 111 -0.42 -5.27 1.03
N GLU A 112 -0.48 -3.95 0.87
CA GLU A 112 -1.45 -3.09 1.55
C GLU A 112 -2.58 -2.72 0.56
N PRO A 113 -3.86 -2.84 0.95
CA PRO A 113 -4.96 -2.37 0.12
C PRO A 113 -4.92 -0.84 -0.02
N THR A 114 -5.25 -0.32 -1.20
CA THR A 114 -5.29 1.14 -1.45
C THR A 114 -6.55 1.82 -0.92
N ASP A 115 -7.61 1.05 -0.66
CA ASP A 115 -8.88 1.54 -0.12
C ASP A 115 -8.80 1.97 1.37
N SER A 116 -7.72 1.62 2.09
CA SER A 116 -7.57 1.93 3.53
C SER A 116 -7.29 3.42 3.82
N PHE A 117 -7.07 4.24 2.78
CA PHE A 117 -6.78 5.68 2.88
C PHE A 117 -7.88 6.57 2.29
N VAL A 118 -9.01 5.99 1.88
CA VAL A 118 -10.18 6.71 1.32
C VAL A 118 -11.20 7.01 2.41
#